data_AF-U7L1W9-F1
#
_entry.id   AF-U7L1W9-F1
#
_cell.length_a   1.000
_cell.length_b   1.000
_cell.length_c   1.000
_cell.angle_alpha   90.00
_cell.angle_beta   90.00
_cell.angle_gamma   90.00
#
_symmetry.space_group_name_H-M   'P 1'
#
loop_
_entity.id
_entity.type
_entity.pdbx_description
1 polymer ?
#
loop_
_entity_poly.entity_id
_entity_poly.type
_entity_poly.pdbx_seq_one_letter_code
_entity_poly.pdbx_strand_id
1 'polypeptide(L)'
;MPSSTYLIPHRGLGAVQALPIHGASVKGTEEFTVTLAPSQEGGLSVEAQGQIGTISAADRAEYPEIDLLFRAGLTPAATAQPHADGHVTLLLPRPGLCLPANNPPGGPYTMLGYAPPIDITDLPADLDIPAQARMHVLVNLVPSTDAVDVFFGPTFLTTLSPGPSLPPLADAPILAHAYHAPRGNDRVLSIYAGDPLPASNEDSVAVATPTTQAATETFETSSFRAVTAAPEPTRHTGWWVTAIAVVAVVALLTVFIVAV
;
A
#
# COMPACT_ATOMS: atom_id res chain seq x y z
N MET A 1 23.19 9.99 7.63
CA MET A 1 22.08 9.72 6.69
C MET A 1 20.86 9.43 7.55
N PRO A 2 19.70 10.08 7.39
CA PRO A 2 18.50 9.58 8.06
C PRO A 2 18.30 8.14 7.59
N SER A 3 18.21 7.18 8.50
CA SER A 3 17.90 5.80 8.14
C SER A 3 16.45 5.77 7.66
N SER A 4 16.26 5.44 6.39
CA SER A 4 14.93 5.26 5.82
C SER A 4 14.32 3.98 6.36
N THR A 5 13.49 4.12 7.41
CA THR A 5 12.82 3.00 8.07
C THR A 5 11.56 2.64 7.30
N TYR A 6 11.40 1.39 6.87
CA TYR A 6 10.18 0.91 6.22
C TYR A 6 9.31 0.17 7.23
N LEU A 7 8.14 0.73 7.57
CA LEU A 7 7.19 0.07 8.47
C LEU A 7 6.39 -0.98 7.70
N ILE A 8 6.52 -2.25 8.07
CA ILE A 8 5.76 -3.36 7.49
C ILE A 8 4.38 -3.42 8.17
N PRO A 9 3.28 -3.18 7.43
CA PRO A 9 1.93 -3.29 7.97
C PRO A 9 1.54 -4.75 8.20
N HIS A 10 0.98 -5.06 9.37
CA HIS A 10 0.45 -6.40 9.66
C HIS A 10 -1.09 -6.46 9.65
N ARG A 11 -1.77 -5.34 9.94
CA ARG A 11 -3.24 -5.29 10.04
C ARG A 11 -3.89 -5.10 8.67
N GLY A 12 -5.01 -5.79 8.44
CA GLY A 12 -5.81 -5.65 7.22
C GLY A 12 -5.28 -6.39 5.98
N LEU A 13 -4.05 -6.87 6.00
CA LEU A 13 -3.43 -7.57 4.87
C LEU A 13 -3.57 -9.09 5.00
N GLY A 14 -4.82 -9.55 5.03
CA GLY A 14 -5.13 -10.96 5.22
C GLY A 14 -4.84 -11.45 6.64
N ALA A 15 -4.38 -12.69 6.77
CA ALA A 15 -4.09 -13.30 8.06
C ALA A 15 -2.74 -12.80 8.62
N VAL A 16 -2.74 -12.35 9.87
CA VAL A 16 -1.51 -11.97 10.58
C VAL A 16 -0.72 -13.22 10.93
N GLN A 17 0.58 -13.20 10.64
CA GLN A 17 1.55 -14.20 11.09
C GLN A 17 2.25 -13.68 12.34
N ALA A 18 2.35 -14.54 13.35
CA ALA A 18 3.02 -14.24 14.59
C ALA A 18 4.29 -15.11 14.69
N LEU A 19 5.44 -14.52 14.37
CA LEU A 19 6.73 -15.21 14.44
C LEU A 19 7.33 -15.08 15.84
N PRO A 20 7.80 -16.17 16.46
CA PRO A 20 8.40 -16.09 17.79
C PRO A 20 9.72 -15.31 17.74
N ILE A 21 9.89 -14.33 18.64
CA ILE A 21 11.18 -13.67 18.86
C ILE A 21 11.94 -14.45 19.93
N HIS A 22 12.89 -15.27 19.50
CA HIS A 22 13.67 -16.13 20.38
C HIS A 22 14.59 -15.30 21.29
N GLY A 23 14.62 -15.66 22.58
CA GLY A 23 15.42 -14.96 23.60
C GLY A 23 14.80 -13.66 24.12
N ALA A 24 13.71 -13.17 23.52
CA ALA A 24 13.00 -12.00 24.00
C ALA A 24 12.13 -12.31 25.20
N SER A 25 12.19 -11.44 26.21
CA SER A 25 11.30 -11.46 27.36
C SER A 25 10.91 -10.03 27.72
N VAL A 26 9.71 -9.62 27.34
CA VAL A 26 9.18 -8.27 27.62
C VAL A 26 7.95 -8.41 28.52
N LYS A 27 7.93 -7.67 29.63
CA LYS A 27 6.77 -7.63 30.51
C LYS A 27 5.76 -6.63 29.99
N GLY A 28 4.50 -7.04 29.89
CA GLY A 28 3.40 -6.21 29.42
C GLY A 28 2.59 -6.93 28.36
N THR A 29 1.62 -6.23 27.79
CA THR A 29 0.75 -6.72 26.70
C THR A 29 0.61 -5.70 25.59
N GLU A 30 1.27 -4.54 25.71
CA GLU A 30 1.18 -3.45 24.76
C GLU A 30 2.10 -3.70 23.57
N GLU A 31 1.57 -3.53 22.36
CA GLU A 31 2.34 -3.59 21.14
C GLU A 31 3.38 -2.45 21.07
N PHE A 32 4.51 -2.72 20.43
CA PHE A 32 5.53 -1.70 20.19
C PHE A 32 6.28 -1.96 18.88
N THR A 33 6.90 -0.93 18.32
CA THR A 33 7.68 -1.04 17.07
C THR A 33 9.09 -1.54 17.36
N VAL A 34 9.54 -2.49 16.55
CA VAL A 34 10.92 -3.00 16.51
C VAL A 34 11.51 -2.84 15.11
N THR A 35 12.82 -2.72 15.02
CA THR A 35 13.56 -2.77 13.76
C THR A 35 14.20 -4.14 13.58
N LEU A 36 14.38 -4.54 12.32
CA LEU A 36 14.99 -5.81 11.95
C LEU A 36 16.35 -5.55 11.32
N ALA A 37 17.32 -6.41 11.64
CA ALA A 37 18.63 -6.41 11.01
C ALA A 37 19.05 -7.85 10.63
N PRO A 38 19.90 -8.06 9.62
CA PRO A 38 20.43 -9.39 9.32
C PRO A 38 21.24 -9.94 10.51
N SER A 39 20.97 -11.17 10.93
CA SER A 39 21.80 -11.88 11.91
C SER A 39 22.93 -12.65 11.24
N GLN A 40 24.05 -12.84 11.96
CA GLN A 40 25.18 -13.67 11.48
C GLN A 40 24.82 -15.14 11.28
N GLU A 41 23.79 -15.62 11.98
CA GLU A 41 23.30 -17.01 11.89
C GLU A 41 22.30 -17.22 10.74
N GLY A 42 22.12 -16.24 9.86
CA GLY A 42 21.18 -16.28 8.74
C GLY A 42 19.74 -15.90 9.09
N GLY A 43 19.40 -15.79 10.37
CA GLY A 43 18.12 -15.26 10.86
C GLY A 43 18.02 -13.73 10.82
N LEU A 44 17.13 -13.15 11.63
CA LEU A 44 17.03 -11.71 11.86
C LEU A 44 17.35 -11.37 13.32
N SER A 45 18.11 -10.31 13.55
CA SER A 45 18.19 -9.63 14.85
C SER A 45 16.97 -8.71 14.98
N VAL A 46 16.33 -8.72 16.14
CA VAL A 46 15.20 -7.84 16.46
C VAL A 46 15.65 -6.80 17.48
N GLU A 47 15.48 -5.53 17.13
CA GLU A 47 16.04 -4.40 17.86
C GLU A 47 14.95 -3.41 18.31
N ALA A 48 15.08 -2.93 19.55
CA ALA A 48 14.31 -1.82 20.10
C ALA A 48 15.26 -0.77 20.70
N GLN A 49 15.47 -0.74 22.02
CA GLN A 49 16.54 0.05 22.68
C GLN A 49 17.88 -0.70 22.72
N GLY A 50 18.05 -1.66 21.80
CA GLY A 50 19.05 -2.71 21.82
C GLY A 50 18.45 -4.01 21.28
N GLN A 51 19.28 -5.02 21.04
CA GLN A 51 18.81 -6.33 20.60
C GLN A 51 17.95 -6.97 21.69
N ILE A 52 16.71 -7.32 21.35
CA ILE A 52 15.78 -8.01 22.27
C ILE A 52 15.69 -9.50 21.99
N GLY A 53 16.08 -9.95 20.79
CA GLY A 53 16.06 -11.38 20.43
C GLY A 53 16.33 -11.60 18.95
N THR A 54 15.96 -12.78 18.46
CA THR A 54 16.18 -13.19 17.06
C THR A 54 14.98 -13.91 16.45
N ILE A 55 14.83 -13.80 15.14
CA ILE A 55 13.96 -14.64 14.31
C ILE A 55 14.82 -15.71 13.64
N SER A 56 14.32 -16.93 13.53
CA SER A 56 15.06 -18.05 12.94
C SER A 56 15.34 -17.84 11.45
N ALA A 57 16.36 -18.53 10.92
CA ALA A 57 16.64 -18.53 9.48
C ALA A 57 15.50 -19.17 8.65
N ALA A 58 14.80 -20.15 9.22
CA ALA A 58 13.67 -20.80 8.58
C ALA A 58 12.49 -19.82 8.42
N ASP A 59 12.16 -19.09 9.49
CA ASP A 59 11.09 -18.09 9.44
C ASP A 59 11.46 -16.95 8.49
N ARG A 60 12.71 -16.44 8.54
CA ARG A 60 13.18 -15.40 7.60
C ARG A 60 13.04 -15.84 6.14
N ALA A 61 13.34 -17.10 5.83
CA ALA A 61 13.27 -17.61 4.46
C ALA A 61 11.85 -17.59 3.87
N GLU A 62 10.81 -17.54 4.70
CA GLU A 62 9.42 -17.36 4.24
C GLU A 62 9.13 -15.91 3.80
N TYR A 63 9.96 -14.93 4.16
CA TYR A 63 9.76 -13.49 3.89
C TYR A 63 10.89 -12.88 3.06
N PRO A 64 11.06 -13.29 1.79
CA PRO A 64 12.09 -12.74 0.91
C PRO A 64 11.98 -11.21 0.69
N GLU A 65 10.82 -10.61 0.95
CA GLU A 65 10.62 -9.17 0.87
C GLU A 65 11.41 -8.38 1.91
N ILE A 66 11.69 -8.97 3.07
CA ILE A 66 12.54 -8.34 4.08
C ILE A 66 13.97 -8.20 3.55
N ASP A 67 14.46 -9.17 2.77
CA ASP A 67 15.76 -9.09 2.10
C ASP A 67 15.78 -8.05 0.96
N LEU A 68 14.64 -7.79 0.32
CA LEU A 68 14.51 -6.69 -0.64
C LEU A 68 14.70 -5.33 0.04
N LEU A 69 14.09 -5.14 1.21
CA LEU A 69 14.26 -3.92 2.00
C LEU A 69 15.72 -3.69 2.38
N PHE A 70 16.42 -4.72 2.87
CA PHE A 70 17.85 -4.61 3.17
C PHE A 70 18.70 -4.28 1.94
N ARG A 71 18.43 -4.90 0.79
CA ARG A 71 19.14 -4.60 -0.47
C ARG A 71 18.88 -3.18 -0.97
N ALA A 72 17.70 -2.64 -0.69
CA ALA A 72 17.35 -1.24 -0.94
C ALA A 72 17.94 -0.28 0.10
N GLY A 73 18.71 -0.76 1.09
CA GLY A 73 19.28 0.09 2.15
C GLY A 73 18.23 0.64 3.13
N LEU A 74 17.03 0.07 3.14
CA LEU A 74 15.96 0.41 4.08
C LEU A 74 16.12 -0.42 5.36
N THR A 75 15.72 0.17 6.49
CA THR A 75 15.63 -0.55 7.77
C THR A 75 14.20 -1.05 7.95
N PRO A 76 13.90 -2.36 7.85
CA PRO A 76 12.57 -2.87 8.11
C PRO A 76 12.19 -2.63 9.57
N ALA A 77 10.97 -2.15 9.79
CA ALA A 77 10.34 -2.06 11.09
C ALA A 77 9.02 -2.81 11.09
N ALA A 78 8.66 -3.43 12.20
CA ALA A 78 7.42 -4.17 12.34
C ALA A 78 6.92 -4.09 13.79
N THR A 79 5.70 -4.57 14.01
CA THR A 79 5.08 -4.57 15.34
C THR A 79 5.49 -5.82 16.10
N ALA A 80 5.97 -5.65 17.34
CA ALA A 80 6.16 -6.73 18.30
C ALA A 80 5.00 -6.74 19.32
N GLN A 81 4.49 -7.92 19.61
CA GLN A 81 3.42 -8.17 20.58
C GLN A 81 3.98 -9.00 21.75
N PRO A 82 4.08 -8.41 22.95
CA PRO A 82 4.29 -9.16 24.19
C PRO A 82 3.07 -10.00 24.57
N HIS A 83 3.33 -11.14 25.20
CA HIS A 83 2.31 -12.02 25.77
C HIS A 83 2.46 -12.13 27.29
N ALA A 84 1.39 -12.56 27.97
CA ALA A 84 1.30 -12.55 29.43
C ALA A 84 2.34 -13.46 30.15
N ASP A 85 2.82 -14.49 29.47
CA ASP A 85 3.87 -15.41 29.92
C ASP A 85 5.29 -14.89 29.61
N GLY A 86 5.40 -13.69 29.03
CA GLY A 86 6.65 -12.98 28.78
C GLY A 86 7.26 -13.22 27.40
N HIS A 87 6.76 -14.19 26.60
CA HIS A 87 7.25 -14.34 25.23
C HIS A 87 6.78 -13.17 24.36
N VAL A 88 7.51 -12.93 23.26
CA VAL A 88 7.21 -11.84 22.33
C VAL A 88 7.14 -12.41 20.92
N THR A 89 6.13 -12.00 20.16
CA THR A 89 5.97 -12.36 18.75
C THR A 89 6.10 -11.14 17.85
N LEU A 90 6.79 -11.28 16.73
CA LEU A 90 6.79 -10.32 15.64
C LEU A 90 5.54 -10.53 14.79
N LEU A 91 4.77 -9.47 14.58
CA LEU A 91 3.56 -9.48 13.76
C LEU A 91 3.91 -9.05 12.34
N LEU A 92 3.67 -9.95 11.38
CA LEU A 92 3.84 -9.70 9.96
C LEU A 92 2.54 -10.04 9.21
N PRO A 93 2.31 -9.45 8.03
CA PRO A 93 1.27 -9.95 7.15
C PRO A 93 1.70 -11.33 6.60
N ARG A 94 0.85 -11.99 5.80
CA ARG A 94 1.30 -13.22 5.14
C ARG A 94 2.52 -12.97 4.23
N PRO A 95 3.38 -13.97 4.02
CA PRO A 95 4.36 -13.95 2.94
C PRO A 95 3.73 -13.52 1.60
N GLY A 96 4.40 -12.64 0.88
CA GLY A 96 3.92 -12.00 -0.35
C GLY A 96 3.20 -10.66 -0.13
N LEU A 97 2.99 -10.22 1.11
CA LEU A 97 2.21 -9.01 1.45
C LEU A 97 2.98 -7.98 2.29
N CYS A 98 4.29 -8.18 2.51
CA CYS A 98 5.09 -7.22 3.27
C CYS A 98 5.36 -5.92 2.52
N LEU A 99 5.32 -5.97 1.18
CA LEU A 99 5.51 -4.83 0.29
C LEU A 99 4.28 -4.67 -0.60
N PRO A 100 3.88 -3.43 -0.91
CA PRO A 100 2.82 -3.20 -1.87
C PRO A 100 3.29 -3.59 -3.27
N ALA A 101 2.37 -4.16 -4.04
CA ALA A 101 2.61 -4.55 -5.42
C ALA A 101 2.66 -3.34 -6.39
N ASN A 102 2.45 -2.13 -5.90
CA ASN A 102 2.70 -0.89 -6.61
C ASN A 102 3.58 0.02 -5.76
N ASN A 103 4.54 0.69 -6.39
CA ASN A 103 5.43 1.58 -5.65
C ASN A 103 4.69 2.85 -5.22
N PRO A 104 5.04 3.42 -4.06
CA PRO A 104 4.67 4.78 -3.74
C PRO A 104 5.31 5.77 -4.73
N PRO A 105 4.77 7.01 -4.85
CA PRO A 105 5.37 8.05 -5.66
C PRO A 105 6.81 8.35 -5.19
N GLY A 106 7.68 8.74 -6.12
CA GLY A 106 9.09 9.03 -5.83
C GLY A 106 9.35 10.35 -5.07
N GLY A 107 8.30 11.05 -4.64
CA GLY A 107 8.35 12.27 -3.84
C GLY A 107 7.72 12.07 -2.46
N PRO A 108 7.67 13.11 -1.61
CA PRO A 108 7.02 13.01 -0.31
C PRO A 108 5.54 12.65 -0.47
N TYR A 109 5.01 11.89 0.49
CA TYR A 109 3.61 11.52 0.60
C TYR A 109 3.25 11.34 2.07
N THR A 110 1.96 11.33 2.37
CA THR A 110 1.44 11.02 3.70
C THR A 110 0.80 9.64 3.66
N MET A 111 1.35 8.68 4.40
CA MET A 111 0.73 7.37 4.57
C MET A 111 -0.30 7.43 5.71
N LEU A 112 -1.52 6.99 5.43
CA LEU A 112 -2.55 6.81 6.45
C LEU A 112 -2.33 5.52 7.24
N GLY A 113 -2.74 5.54 8.50
CA GLY A 113 -2.68 4.37 9.35
C GLY A 113 -3.81 3.38 9.08
N TYR A 114 -3.79 2.31 9.87
CA TYR A 114 -4.85 1.31 9.84
C TYR A 114 -6.17 1.83 10.43
N ALA A 115 -7.28 1.50 9.77
CA ALA A 115 -8.65 1.71 10.24
C ALA A 115 -9.50 0.48 9.87
N PRO A 116 -10.77 0.39 10.32
CA PRO A 116 -11.70 -0.59 9.77
C PRO A 116 -11.75 -0.53 8.22
N PRO A 117 -11.89 -1.68 7.53
CA PRO A 117 -11.87 -1.71 6.08
C PRO A 117 -13.07 -1.00 5.48
N ILE A 118 -12.83 -0.26 4.41
CA ILE A 118 -13.86 0.22 3.49
C ILE A 118 -13.76 -0.65 2.23
N ASP A 119 -14.77 -1.50 2.00
CA ASP A 119 -14.77 -2.45 0.89
C ASP A 119 -15.31 -1.82 -0.41
N ILE A 120 -14.54 -1.96 -1.49
CA ILE A 120 -14.95 -1.63 -2.85
C ILE A 120 -15.10 -2.93 -3.64
N THR A 121 -16.30 -3.17 -4.18
CA THR A 121 -16.63 -4.38 -4.95
C THR A 121 -16.72 -4.14 -6.46
N ASP A 122 -17.09 -2.92 -6.87
CA ASP A 122 -17.32 -2.58 -8.28
C ASP A 122 -16.02 -2.10 -8.95
N LEU A 123 -14.99 -2.93 -8.88
CA LEU A 123 -13.67 -2.61 -9.44
C LEU A 123 -13.70 -2.65 -10.98
N PRO A 124 -13.05 -1.69 -11.67
CA PRO A 124 -12.93 -1.71 -13.12
C PRO A 124 -12.34 -3.04 -13.63
N ALA A 125 -12.93 -3.60 -14.70
CA ALA A 125 -12.53 -4.89 -15.23
C ALA A 125 -11.10 -4.90 -15.81
N ASP A 126 -10.66 -3.75 -16.31
CA ASP A 126 -9.33 -3.48 -16.87
C ASP A 126 -8.32 -3.01 -15.82
N LEU A 127 -8.71 -2.95 -14.54
CA LEU A 127 -7.80 -2.64 -13.45
C LEU A 127 -6.67 -3.69 -13.42
N ASP A 128 -5.43 -3.21 -13.42
CA ASP A 128 -4.18 -3.98 -13.45
C ASP A 128 -3.90 -4.72 -12.12
N ILE A 129 -4.89 -5.48 -11.66
CA ILE A 129 -4.84 -6.36 -10.49
C ILE A 129 -5.50 -7.67 -10.90
N PRO A 130 -4.77 -8.80 -10.96
CA PRO A 130 -5.36 -10.08 -11.37
C PRO A 130 -6.55 -10.46 -10.49
N ALA A 131 -7.66 -10.87 -11.12
CA ALA A 131 -8.95 -11.06 -10.45
C ALA A 131 -8.91 -12.05 -9.26
N GLN A 132 -8.02 -13.04 -9.32
CA GLN A 132 -7.89 -14.08 -8.29
C GLN A 132 -6.71 -13.87 -7.34
N ALA A 133 -5.94 -12.78 -7.52
CA ALA A 133 -4.77 -12.53 -6.70
C ALA A 133 -5.14 -11.99 -5.32
N ARG A 134 -4.30 -12.28 -4.33
CA ARG A 134 -4.33 -11.64 -3.01
C ARG A 134 -3.14 -10.70 -2.96
N MET A 135 -3.38 -9.39 -2.89
CA MET A 135 -2.32 -8.41 -3.08
C MET A 135 -2.47 -7.25 -2.10
N HIS A 136 -1.34 -6.87 -1.50
CA HIS A 136 -1.17 -5.59 -0.84
C HIS A 136 -0.91 -4.54 -1.92
N VAL A 137 -1.65 -3.45 -1.90
CA VAL A 137 -1.48 -2.32 -2.81
C VAL A 137 -1.63 -1.00 -2.06
N LEU A 138 -1.14 0.08 -2.66
CA LEU A 138 -1.37 1.46 -2.22
C LEU A 138 -2.43 2.11 -3.11
N VAL A 139 -3.37 2.82 -2.50
CA VAL A 139 -4.33 3.70 -3.19
C VAL A 139 -4.04 5.15 -2.83
N ASN A 140 -4.33 6.07 -3.76
CA ASN A 140 -4.26 7.50 -3.53
C ASN A 140 -5.64 8.04 -3.16
N LEU A 141 -5.70 8.86 -2.12
CA LEU A 141 -6.90 9.47 -1.59
C LEU A 141 -6.87 10.97 -1.86
N VAL A 142 -7.86 11.45 -2.61
CA VAL A 142 -7.97 12.86 -2.99
C VAL A 142 -9.19 13.46 -2.29
N PRO A 143 -9.03 14.45 -1.40
CA PRO A 143 -10.16 15.11 -0.77
C PRO A 143 -11.03 15.82 -1.81
N SER A 144 -12.34 15.64 -1.67
CA SER A 144 -13.40 16.36 -2.37
C SER A 144 -14.30 17.03 -1.32
N THR A 145 -15.15 17.98 -1.72
CA THR A 145 -15.85 18.91 -0.79
C THR A 145 -16.39 18.25 0.49
N ASP A 146 -17.10 17.12 0.37
CA ASP A 146 -17.62 16.32 1.49
C ASP A 146 -17.34 14.81 1.31
N ALA A 147 -16.33 14.46 0.52
CA ALA A 147 -16.06 13.09 0.08
C ALA A 147 -14.57 12.86 -0.16
N VAL A 148 -14.19 11.62 -0.42
CA VAL A 148 -12.82 11.26 -0.80
C VAL A 148 -12.85 10.42 -2.06
N ASP A 149 -12.20 10.91 -3.11
CA ASP A 149 -12.02 10.16 -4.35
C ASP A 149 -10.83 9.21 -4.19
N VAL A 150 -11.02 7.96 -4.59
CA VAL A 150 -10.04 6.88 -4.46
C VAL A 150 -9.47 6.55 -5.84
N PHE A 151 -8.14 6.49 -5.92
CA PHE A 151 -7.43 6.15 -7.14
C PHE A 151 -6.46 4.98 -6.93
N PHE A 152 -6.36 4.10 -7.93
CA PHE A 152 -5.28 3.14 -8.06
C PHE A 152 -4.39 3.53 -9.24
N GLY A 153 -3.18 4.02 -8.93
CA GLY A 153 -2.36 4.72 -9.92
C GLY A 153 -3.15 5.89 -10.53
N PRO A 154 -3.27 5.97 -11.87
CA PRO A 154 -4.07 7.01 -12.52
C PRO A 154 -5.58 6.69 -12.59
N THR A 155 -6.00 5.49 -12.18
CA THR A 155 -7.37 5.01 -12.39
C THR A 155 -8.27 5.39 -11.23
N PHE A 156 -9.34 6.14 -11.50
CA PHE A 156 -10.39 6.40 -10.53
C PHE A 156 -11.14 5.10 -10.21
N LEU A 157 -11.29 4.78 -8.92
CA LEU A 157 -12.02 3.61 -8.46
C LEU A 157 -13.44 3.99 -8.01
N THR A 158 -13.56 4.91 -7.06
CA THR A 158 -14.85 5.31 -6.47
C THR A 158 -14.73 6.61 -5.68
N THR A 159 -15.86 7.16 -5.27
CA THR A 159 -15.97 8.25 -4.30
C THR A 159 -16.55 7.71 -2.99
N LEU A 160 -15.84 7.91 -1.88
CA LEU A 160 -16.30 7.55 -0.54
C LEU A 160 -17.09 8.73 0.06
N SER A 161 -18.37 8.51 0.38
CA SER A 161 -19.23 9.49 1.03
C SER A 161 -20.12 8.81 2.11
N PRO A 162 -19.96 9.16 3.41
CA PRO A 162 -18.92 10.06 3.92
C PRO A 162 -17.52 9.47 3.71
N GLY A 163 -16.55 10.34 3.41
CA GLY A 163 -15.15 9.94 3.27
C GLY A 163 -14.45 9.76 4.63
N PRO A 164 -13.33 9.04 4.70
CA PRO A 164 -12.49 9.00 5.89
C PRO A 164 -11.95 10.39 6.23
N SER A 165 -11.64 10.62 7.50
CA SER A 165 -10.93 11.83 7.93
C SER A 165 -9.54 11.86 7.31
N LEU A 166 -9.27 12.86 6.49
CA LEU A 166 -7.95 13.07 5.90
C LEU A 166 -7.20 14.19 6.65
N PRO A 167 -5.87 14.13 6.71
CA PRO A 167 -5.07 15.26 7.19
C PRO A 167 -5.38 16.51 6.36
N PRO A 168 -5.40 17.70 6.98
CA PRO A 168 -5.71 18.95 6.29
C PRO A 168 -4.73 19.18 5.12
N LEU A 169 -5.26 19.71 4.02
CA LEU A 169 -4.62 19.99 2.72
C LEU A 169 -3.13 19.62 2.67
N ALA A 170 -2.85 18.36 2.31
CA ALA A 170 -1.49 17.92 2.14
C ALA A 170 -0.95 18.44 0.79
N ASP A 171 0.23 19.08 0.80
CA ASP A 171 1.01 19.40 -0.41
C ASP A 171 1.54 18.15 -1.12
N ALA A 172 1.26 16.97 -0.57
CA ALA A 172 1.77 15.68 -0.96
C ALA A 172 0.61 14.67 -1.08
N PRO A 173 0.71 13.66 -1.97
CA PRO A 173 -0.29 12.61 -2.10
C PRO A 173 -0.59 11.93 -0.75
N ILE A 174 -1.86 11.61 -0.50
CA ILE A 174 -2.28 10.86 0.68
C ILE A 174 -2.50 9.42 0.25
N LEU A 175 -1.73 8.50 0.80
CA LEU A 175 -1.79 7.09 0.48
C LEU A 175 -2.45 6.31 1.60
N ALA A 176 -3.14 5.25 1.22
CA ALA A 176 -3.65 4.24 2.15
C ALA A 176 -3.25 2.85 1.68
N HIS A 177 -2.98 1.97 2.63
CA HIS A 177 -2.90 0.55 2.33
C HIS A 177 -4.26 0.03 1.90
N ALA A 178 -4.25 -0.86 0.91
CA ALA A 178 -5.41 -1.62 0.53
C ALA A 178 -5.04 -3.08 0.27
N TYR A 179 -6.01 -3.96 0.48
CA TYR A 179 -5.87 -5.37 0.26
C TYR A 179 -6.89 -5.84 -0.77
N HIS A 180 -6.39 -6.28 -1.92
CA HIS A 180 -7.22 -6.95 -2.92
C HIS A 180 -7.35 -8.42 -2.55
N ALA A 181 -8.58 -8.93 -2.44
CA ALA A 181 -8.84 -10.34 -2.30
C ALA A 181 -10.16 -10.74 -2.98
N PRO A 182 -10.21 -11.89 -3.69
CA PRO A 182 -11.45 -12.40 -4.22
C PRO A 182 -12.38 -12.87 -3.09
N ARG A 183 -13.67 -12.52 -3.18
CA ARG A 183 -14.75 -13.02 -2.30
C ARG A 183 -15.85 -13.62 -3.16
N GLY A 184 -15.87 -14.96 -3.25
CA GLY A 184 -16.73 -15.65 -4.22
C GLY A 184 -16.28 -15.36 -5.65
N ASN A 185 -17.19 -14.87 -6.50
CA ASN A 185 -16.87 -14.44 -7.86
C ASN A 185 -16.48 -12.96 -7.95
N ASP A 186 -16.59 -12.21 -6.86
CA ASP A 186 -16.34 -10.78 -6.85
C ASP A 186 -14.89 -10.47 -6.45
N ARG A 187 -14.38 -9.37 -7.01
CA ARG A 187 -13.11 -8.77 -6.62
C ARG A 187 -13.40 -7.73 -5.55
N VAL A 188 -12.73 -7.80 -4.41
CA VAL A 188 -12.91 -6.83 -3.33
C VAL A 188 -11.59 -6.15 -3.04
N LEU A 189 -11.59 -4.83 -3.01
CA LEU A 189 -10.49 -4.01 -2.52
C LEU A 189 -10.89 -3.40 -1.18
N SER A 190 -10.27 -3.88 -0.10
CA SER A 190 -10.48 -3.35 1.25
C SER A 190 -9.46 -2.24 1.52
N ILE A 191 -9.91 -1.01 1.71
CA ILE A 191 -9.05 0.17 1.96
C ILE A 191 -8.98 0.45 3.45
N TYR A 192 -7.77 0.74 3.93
CA TYR A 192 -7.49 1.08 5.32
C TYR A 192 -7.04 2.54 5.40
N ALA A 193 -7.98 3.42 5.74
CA ALA A 193 -7.78 4.87 5.76
C ALA A 193 -8.08 5.43 7.17
N GLY A 194 -7.15 5.21 8.10
CA GLY A 194 -7.24 5.71 9.47
C GLY A 194 -6.38 6.92 9.74
N ASP A 195 -6.37 7.35 11.00
CA ASP A 195 -5.44 8.38 11.44
C ASP A 195 -3.99 7.96 11.08
N PRO A 196 -3.18 8.88 10.54
CA PRO A 196 -1.82 8.57 10.14
C PRO A 196 -1.03 8.02 11.34
N LEU A 197 -0.29 6.93 11.11
CA LEU A 197 0.59 6.41 12.14
C LEU A 197 1.73 7.43 12.35
N PRO A 198 2.08 7.76 13.62
CA PRO A 198 3.19 8.65 13.87
C PRO A 198 4.47 8.06 13.28
N ALA A 199 5.14 8.84 12.41
CA ALA A 199 6.41 8.50 11.75
C ALA A 199 6.39 7.35 10.70
N SER A 200 5.29 7.18 9.96
CA SER A 200 5.29 6.33 8.75
C SER A 200 5.98 7.03 7.57
N ASN A 201 7.31 7.02 7.53
CA ASN A 201 8.05 7.32 6.32
C ASN A 201 8.25 6.01 5.56
N GLU A 202 7.26 5.57 4.80
CA GLU A 202 7.57 4.57 3.77
C GLU A 202 8.41 5.30 2.72
N ASP A 203 9.63 4.83 2.46
CA ASP A 203 10.41 5.31 1.33
C ASP A 203 10.18 4.38 0.14
N SER A 204 10.20 4.97 -1.05
CA SER A 204 10.02 4.19 -2.28
C SER A 204 11.17 3.20 -2.45
N VAL A 205 10.86 1.90 -2.42
CA VAL A 205 11.84 0.82 -2.65
C VAL A 205 12.57 1.01 -3.98
N ALA A 206 11.86 1.52 -5.00
CA ALA A 206 12.44 1.81 -6.32
C ALA A 206 13.47 2.96 -6.30
N VAL A 207 13.30 3.94 -5.42
CA VAL A 207 14.25 5.06 -5.26
C VAL A 207 15.50 4.61 -4.51
N ALA A 208 15.34 3.69 -3.55
CA ALA A 208 16.43 3.24 -2.69
C ALA A 208 17.25 2.07 -3.27
N THR A 209 16.75 1.40 -4.32
CA THR A 209 17.50 0.34 -5.01
C THR A 209 18.60 0.94 -5.90
N PRO A 210 19.89 0.64 -5.67
CA PRO A 210 20.96 1.13 -6.54
C PRO A 210 20.79 0.58 -7.96
N THR A 211 20.78 1.45 -8.96
CA THR A 211 20.79 1.10 -10.40
C THR A 211 22.11 0.42 -10.76
N THR A 212 22.27 -0.85 -10.39
CA THR A 212 23.40 -1.67 -10.81
C THR A 212 22.91 -2.62 -11.89
N GLN A 213 23.62 -2.66 -13.03
CA GLN A 213 23.33 -3.51 -14.20
C GLN A 213 23.25 -5.03 -13.91
N ALA A 214 23.48 -5.47 -12.67
CA ALA A 214 23.37 -6.86 -12.24
C ALA A 214 21.96 -7.28 -11.77
N ALA A 215 21.00 -6.36 -11.67
CA ALA A 215 19.64 -6.65 -11.17
C ALA A 215 18.68 -7.23 -12.22
N THR A 216 19.18 -7.77 -13.34
CA THR A 216 18.33 -8.38 -14.39
C THR A 216 18.02 -9.86 -14.13
N GLU A 217 18.64 -10.49 -13.14
CA GLU A 217 18.31 -11.86 -12.75
C GLU A 217 17.77 -11.84 -11.32
N THR A 218 16.45 -11.73 -11.17
CA THR A 218 15.59 -12.68 -10.44
C THR A 218 14.20 -12.04 -10.30
N PHE A 219 13.17 -12.86 -10.52
CA PHE A 219 11.77 -12.72 -10.11
C PHE A 219 10.76 -12.50 -11.23
N GLU A 220 10.18 -13.62 -11.65
CA GLU A 220 8.79 -13.74 -12.07
C GLU A 220 7.84 -13.35 -10.91
N THR A 221 7.86 -12.07 -10.55
CA THR A 221 6.77 -11.29 -9.95
C THR A 221 7.10 -9.83 -10.22
N SER A 222 7.04 -9.50 -11.50
CA SER A 222 7.13 -8.14 -12.02
C SER A 222 5.93 -7.33 -11.54
N SER A 223 6.07 -6.63 -10.41
CA SER A 223 5.21 -5.49 -10.10
C SER A 223 5.96 -4.40 -9.33
N PHE A 224 7.23 -4.15 -9.66
CA PHE A 224 7.80 -2.82 -9.40
C PHE A 224 7.34 -1.89 -10.53
N ARG A 225 6.10 -1.42 -10.48
CA ARG A 225 5.66 -0.33 -11.36
C ARG A 225 6.13 1.00 -10.76
N ALA A 226 7.01 1.70 -11.46
CA ALA A 226 7.32 3.08 -11.14
C ALA A 226 6.03 3.91 -11.37
N VAL A 227 5.51 4.52 -10.32
CA VAL A 227 4.49 5.56 -10.46
C VAL A 227 5.21 6.78 -11.04
N THR A 228 5.10 6.97 -12.35
CA THR A 228 5.44 8.24 -13.00
C THR A 228 4.65 9.34 -12.30
N ALA A 229 5.31 10.46 -12.01
CA ALA A 229 4.68 11.66 -11.45
C ALA A 229 3.33 11.90 -12.14
N ALA A 230 2.29 12.05 -11.33
CA ALA A 230 0.91 12.07 -11.78
C ALA A 230 0.71 13.11 -12.91
N PRO A 231 0.14 12.74 -14.07
CA PRO A 231 -0.67 13.71 -14.78
C PRO A 231 -1.85 14.07 -13.87
N GLU A 232 -2.24 15.34 -13.89
CA GLU A 232 -3.41 15.87 -13.18
C GLU A 232 -4.60 14.90 -13.33
N PRO A 233 -5.32 14.54 -12.24
CA PRO A 233 -6.43 13.60 -12.31
C PRO A 233 -7.49 14.17 -13.24
N THR A 234 -7.47 13.72 -14.49
CA THR A 234 -8.44 14.12 -15.48
C THR A 234 -9.73 13.41 -15.14
N ARG A 235 -10.59 14.11 -14.39
CA ARG A 235 -12.01 13.77 -14.32
C ARG A 235 -12.49 13.82 -15.77
N HIS A 236 -12.64 12.66 -16.42
CA HIS A 236 -13.40 12.56 -17.66
C HIS A 236 -14.87 12.84 -17.32
N THR A 237 -15.14 14.12 -17.10
CA THR A 237 -16.46 14.68 -17.00
C THR A 237 -17.03 14.50 -18.41
N GLY A 238 -18.08 13.69 -18.54
CA GLY A 238 -18.74 13.33 -19.80
C GLY A 238 -19.38 14.50 -20.57
N TRP A 239 -18.78 15.69 -20.49
CA TRP A 239 -19.18 16.87 -21.22
C TRP A 239 -18.99 16.70 -22.73
N TRP A 240 -17.98 15.93 -23.17
CA TRP A 240 -17.77 15.66 -24.59
C TRP A 240 -18.93 14.86 -25.23
N VAL A 241 -19.54 13.94 -24.47
CA VAL A 241 -20.70 13.15 -24.95
C VAL A 241 -21.94 14.04 -25.08
N THR A 242 -22.14 14.97 -24.14
CA THR A 242 -23.24 15.96 -24.22
C THR A 242 -23.00 17.00 -25.31
N ALA A 243 -21.75 17.44 -25.53
CA ALA A 243 -21.41 18.36 -26.62
C ALA A 243 -21.63 17.74 -28.00
N ILE A 244 -21.24 16.47 -28.20
CA ILE A 244 -21.47 15.75 -29.47
C ILE A 244 -22.98 15.55 -29.72
N ALA A 245 -23.75 15.20 -28.68
CA ALA A 245 -25.20 15.06 -28.80
C ALA A 245 -25.88 16.39 -29.18
N VAL A 246 -25.46 17.52 -28.59
CA VAL A 246 -26.01 18.85 -28.91
C VAL A 246 -25.65 19.27 -30.33
N VAL A 247 -24.41 19.05 -30.79
CA VAL A 247 -24.02 19.36 -32.18
C VAL A 247 -24.81 18.51 -33.18
N ALA A 248 -25.04 17.23 -32.90
CA ALA A 248 -25.85 16.37 -33.75
C ALA A 248 -27.31 16.85 -33.84
N VAL A 249 -27.92 17.27 -32.72
CA VAL A 249 -29.30 17.80 -32.70
C VAL A 249 -29.41 19.14 -33.44
N VAL A 250 -28.43 20.03 -33.29
CA VAL A 250 -28.41 21.32 -34.01
C VAL A 250 -28.22 21.12 -35.52
N ALA A 251 -27.36 20.17 -35.93
CA ALA A 251 -27.18 19.83 -37.34
C ALA A 251 -28.47 19.25 -37.96
N LEU A 252 -29.19 18.40 -37.23
CA LEU A 252 -30.44 17.80 -37.70
C LEU A 252 -31.56 18.83 -37.83
N LEU A 253 -31.64 19.79 -36.90
CA LEU A 253 -32.58 20.92 -36.97
C LEU A 253 -32.27 21.89 -38.11
N THR A 254 -31.00 22.18 -38.37
CA THR A 254 -30.61 23.06 -39.50
C THR A 254 -30.89 22.42 -40.85
N VAL A 255 -30.65 21.12 -41.01
CA VAL A 255 -31.04 20.40 -42.23
C VAL A 255 -32.56 20.39 -42.41
N PHE A 256 -33.34 20.22 -41.32
CA PHE A 256 -34.80 20.24 -41.39
C PHE A 256 -35.36 21.62 -41.76
N ILE A 257 -34.77 22.72 -41.26
CA ILE A 257 -35.19 24.09 -41.59
C ILE A 257 -34.86 24.48 -43.04
N VAL A 258 -33.78 23.96 -43.61
CA VAL A 258 -33.40 24.24 -45.01
C VAL A 258 -34.20 23.40 -46.02
N ALA A 259 -34.84 22.32 -45.56
CA ALA A 259 -35.62 21.40 -46.40
C ALA A 259 -37.13 21.68 -46.44
N VAL A 260 -37.62 22.71 -45.72
CA VAL A 260 -39.01 23.21 -45.74
C VAL A 260 -39.06 24.54 -46.47
#